data_AF-A0A397E086-F1
#
_entry.id   AF-A0A397E086-F1
#
_cell.length_a   1.000
_cell.length_b   1.000
_cell.length_c   1.000
_cell.angle_alpha   90.00
_cell.angle_beta   90.00
_cell.angle_gamma   90.00
#
_symmetry.space_group_name_H-M   'P 1'
#
loop_
_entity.id
_entity.type
_entity.pdbx_description
1 polymer ?
#
loop_
_entity_poly.entity_id
_entity_poly.type
_entity_poly.pdbx_seq_one_letter_code
_entity_poly.pdbx_strand_id
1 'polypeptide(L)'
;MSCGSDGSIFQWDLRSAIKVGEGPLAITTSQQFLFAGTAEPHRPGCIRAYKLPLEPESSYSEFQCHDMAVARLRLSHDNQYLFSVGDDGSLCIFETKELSSSKLKGRSERENAMAFAEEILVTKSDLEEKNQTMQELKAKVDELTLHNEYQLRLKDMNYKEKIQEVSDKFTSELTQDKQRCTDLQEDKREMEAEYDAKLSELEATHTHELDGIRDTYFAKIKAEVERYDALTQERDEENARWDEENQLLVESHTQFLAEMTSEYDRKVEGEQTKQTQLGGEKDEIVAEFEDNKTQIEEDADLEIEEVKAKYDAKFLDEREATLRLKGANIDLCENGIMKKKFTALQKDIEDQKEEIRSLQEKGKELYENIKGLEKDIQGHKKEIREREETIQDKEKRIYDLKKKNQELEKFKFVLDYKIKELKRQIEPRENEIADMKLQIEEMDQELEHYHKSNAALDLMIGELTLKMDGMQKDINHQSLEIKTMRQFIRQFQSDLHDSAQLLEKKKALKASVIALYKKYETGKIVTEVASDVDAQQEYNRQREYLEKEVESMKSKLVKGLKINHSEMMRLKRENAILTVQVNDLRREFHAVKSSQSEVNDLKNKHRDKRSMDEREMELRRESELQKVLM
;
A
#
# COMPACT_ATOMS: atom_id res chain seq x y z
N MET A 1 -89.34 -65.72 -4.36
CA MET A 1 -89.03 -64.74 -3.30
C MET A 1 -88.24 -63.59 -3.92
N SER A 2 -88.23 -62.41 -3.30
CA SER A 2 -87.31 -61.31 -3.62
C SER A 2 -86.59 -60.82 -2.36
N CYS A 3 -85.49 -60.10 -2.54
CA CYS A 3 -84.83 -59.34 -1.48
C CYS A 3 -84.99 -57.84 -1.79
N GLY A 4 -85.40 -57.04 -0.81
CA GLY A 4 -85.42 -55.58 -0.91
C GLY A 4 -84.01 -54.98 -0.79
N SER A 5 -83.87 -53.70 -1.10
CA SER A 5 -82.63 -52.93 -0.87
C SER A 5 -82.33 -52.66 0.61
N ASP A 6 -83.32 -52.89 1.47
CA ASP A 6 -83.24 -52.95 2.94
C ASP A 6 -82.80 -54.32 3.47
N GLY A 7 -82.57 -55.31 2.59
CA GLY A 7 -82.28 -56.69 2.96
C GLY A 7 -83.50 -57.56 3.26
N SER A 8 -84.72 -57.02 3.26
CA SER A 8 -85.93 -57.81 3.60
C SER A 8 -86.23 -58.87 2.54
N ILE A 9 -86.34 -60.14 2.98
CA ILE A 9 -86.72 -61.26 2.12
C ILE A 9 -88.24 -61.41 2.15
N PHE A 10 -88.87 -61.30 0.98
CA PHE A 10 -90.31 -61.48 0.80
C PHE A 10 -90.63 -62.71 -0.05
N GLN A 11 -91.50 -63.57 0.45
CA GLN A 11 -92.23 -64.56 -0.34
C GLN A 11 -93.49 -63.92 -0.89
N TRP A 12 -93.74 -64.12 -2.18
CA TRP A 12 -94.84 -63.54 -2.92
C TRP A 12 -95.74 -64.65 -3.42
N ASP A 13 -97.03 -64.49 -3.22
CA ASP A 13 -98.10 -65.14 -3.95
C ASP A 13 -98.80 -64.08 -4.84
N LEU A 14 -99.60 -64.50 -5.81
CA LEU A 14 -100.36 -63.65 -6.74
C LEU A 14 -101.28 -62.61 -6.04
N ARG A 15 -101.51 -62.73 -4.73
CA ARG A 15 -102.35 -61.81 -3.94
C ARG A 15 -101.73 -61.29 -2.64
N SER A 16 -100.51 -61.70 -2.28
CA SER A 16 -99.91 -61.30 -0.98
C SER A 16 -98.38 -61.35 -0.97
N ALA A 17 -97.78 -60.56 -0.08
CA ALA A 17 -96.35 -60.57 0.22
C ALA A 17 -96.14 -60.85 1.71
N ILE A 18 -95.38 -61.89 2.03
CA ILE A 18 -95.05 -62.29 3.41
C ILE A 18 -93.55 -62.08 3.59
N LYS A 19 -93.14 -61.31 4.61
CA LYS A 19 -91.73 -61.18 4.98
C LYS A 19 -91.31 -62.46 5.73
N VAL A 20 -90.32 -63.16 5.19
CA VAL A 20 -89.83 -64.48 5.68
C VAL A 20 -88.44 -64.42 6.32
N GLY A 21 -87.76 -63.28 6.22
CA GLY A 21 -86.46 -63.06 6.82
C GLY A 21 -85.83 -61.74 6.35
N GLU A 22 -84.55 -61.58 6.67
CA GLU A 22 -83.68 -60.48 6.24
C GLU A 22 -82.31 -61.06 5.89
N GLY A 23 -81.78 -60.78 4.71
CA GLY A 23 -80.48 -61.27 4.24
C GLY A 23 -80.39 -61.59 2.74
N PRO A 24 -79.22 -62.03 2.26
CA PRO A 24 -78.93 -62.30 0.86
C PRO A 24 -79.56 -63.61 0.36
N LEU A 25 -79.81 -63.68 -0.95
CA LEU A 25 -80.32 -64.87 -1.65
C LEU A 25 -79.32 -65.40 -2.69
N ALA A 26 -79.24 -66.72 -2.84
CA ALA A 26 -78.51 -67.39 -3.92
C ALA A 26 -79.28 -68.63 -4.42
N ILE A 27 -79.47 -68.76 -5.73
CA ILE A 27 -80.19 -69.88 -6.38
C ILE A 27 -79.22 -70.72 -7.20
N THR A 28 -79.38 -72.05 -7.21
CA THR A 28 -78.59 -72.92 -8.08
C THR A 28 -78.94 -72.72 -9.55
N THR A 29 -77.97 -72.91 -10.47
CA THR A 29 -78.25 -72.85 -11.92
C THR A 29 -79.25 -73.93 -12.35
N SER A 30 -79.30 -75.06 -11.64
CA SER A 30 -80.29 -76.13 -11.79
C SER A 30 -81.72 -75.73 -11.37
N GLN A 31 -81.88 -74.59 -10.69
CA GLN A 31 -83.13 -74.10 -10.09
C GLN A 31 -83.83 -75.13 -9.19
N GLN A 32 -83.07 -76.04 -8.56
CA GLN A 32 -83.60 -77.02 -7.59
C GLN A 32 -83.50 -76.55 -6.14
N PHE A 33 -82.58 -75.64 -5.82
CA PHE A 33 -82.41 -75.09 -4.47
C PHE A 33 -82.25 -73.57 -4.47
N LEU A 34 -82.88 -72.95 -3.48
CA LEU A 34 -82.76 -71.53 -3.15
C LEU A 34 -82.20 -71.42 -1.72
N PHE A 35 -81.01 -70.84 -1.59
CA PHE A 35 -80.37 -70.55 -0.33
C PHE A 35 -80.68 -69.10 0.09
N ALA A 36 -81.13 -68.93 1.32
CA ALA A 36 -81.37 -67.63 1.94
C ALA A 36 -80.52 -67.50 3.20
N GLY A 37 -79.75 -66.42 3.32
CA GLY A 37 -79.13 -66.03 4.58
C GLY A 37 -80.18 -65.31 5.43
N THR A 38 -80.20 -65.56 6.74
CA THR A 38 -81.13 -64.88 7.65
C THR A 38 -80.42 -64.18 8.81
N ALA A 39 -81.01 -63.05 9.23
CA ALA A 39 -80.51 -62.12 10.23
C ALA A 39 -81.49 -61.94 11.41
N GLU A 40 -82.06 -63.02 11.94
CA GLU A 40 -83.02 -62.94 13.05
C GLU A 40 -82.38 -62.33 14.32
N PRO A 41 -82.95 -61.26 14.92
CA PRO A 41 -82.39 -60.63 16.11
C PRO A 41 -82.16 -61.64 17.25
N HIS A 42 -80.94 -61.61 17.80
CA HIS A 42 -80.47 -62.52 18.86
C HIS A 42 -80.37 -64.01 18.48
N ARG A 43 -80.29 -64.35 17.19
CA ARG A 43 -79.85 -65.67 16.72
C ARG A 43 -78.55 -65.58 15.90
N PRO A 44 -77.72 -66.65 15.88
CA PRO A 44 -76.58 -66.74 14.96
C PRO A 44 -77.05 -66.76 13.50
N GLY A 45 -76.27 -66.17 12.59
CA GLY A 45 -76.55 -66.17 11.17
C GLY A 45 -76.59 -67.58 10.60
N CYS A 46 -77.68 -67.90 9.92
CA CYS A 46 -77.91 -69.22 9.33
C CYS A 46 -78.35 -69.11 7.87
N ILE A 47 -78.11 -70.20 7.15
CA ILE A 47 -78.52 -70.39 5.76
C ILE A 47 -79.70 -71.35 5.76
N ARG A 48 -80.84 -70.90 5.25
CA ARG A 48 -82.01 -71.73 4.98
C ARG A 48 -81.97 -72.18 3.52
N ALA A 49 -81.87 -73.49 3.31
CA ALA A 49 -81.95 -74.14 2.01
C ALA A 49 -83.39 -74.57 1.75
N TYR A 50 -84.06 -73.89 0.82
CA TYR A 50 -85.39 -74.23 0.33
C TYR A 50 -85.26 -75.08 -0.94
N LYS A 51 -86.05 -76.15 -1.03
CA LYS A 51 -86.21 -76.89 -2.30
C LYS A 51 -87.17 -76.12 -3.21
N LEU A 52 -86.92 -76.17 -4.52
CA LEU A 52 -87.76 -75.57 -5.55
C LEU A 52 -88.56 -76.64 -6.33
N PRO A 53 -89.76 -76.32 -6.86
CA PRO A 53 -90.49 -75.06 -6.69
C PRO A 53 -90.95 -74.83 -5.24
N LEU A 54 -91.22 -73.57 -4.87
CA LEU A 54 -91.74 -73.23 -3.55
C LEU A 54 -93.25 -73.54 -3.49
N GLU A 55 -93.61 -74.54 -2.70
CA GLU A 55 -94.98 -74.81 -2.28
C GLU A 55 -95.33 -73.93 -1.05
N PRO A 56 -96.62 -73.67 -0.76
CA PRO A 56 -97.01 -72.79 0.35
C PRO A 56 -96.48 -73.22 1.72
N GLU A 57 -96.25 -74.52 1.92
CA GLU A 57 -95.73 -75.12 3.17
C GLU A 57 -94.32 -75.71 2.98
N SER A 58 -93.51 -75.13 2.09
CA SER A 58 -92.14 -75.59 1.80
C SER A 58 -91.26 -75.71 3.06
N SER A 59 -90.94 -76.96 3.43
CA SER A 59 -89.91 -77.24 4.43
C SER A 59 -88.52 -76.79 3.95
N TYR A 60 -87.75 -76.23 4.87
CA TYR A 60 -86.38 -75.78 4.64
C TYR A 60 -85.41 -76.50 5.58
N SER A 61 -84.16 -76.67 5.13
CA SER A 61 -83.06 -77.12 5.97
C SER A 61 -82.26 -75.91 6.45
N GLU A 62 -82.08 -75.74 7.76
CA GLU A 62 -81.36 -74.61 8.36
C GLU A 62 -79.95 -75.02 8.79
N PHE A 63 -78.94 -74.25 8.36
CA PHE A 63 -77.53 -74.45 8.69
C PHE A 63 -76.98 -73.19 9.38
N GLN A 64 -76.74 -73.25 10.68
CA GLN A 64 -76.12 -72.16 11.45
C GLN A 64 -74.61 -72.11 11.20
N CYS A 65 -74.05 -70.95 10.85
CA CYS A 65 -72.65 -70.86 10.41
C CYS A 65 -71.93 -69.52 10.63
N HIS A 66 -72.62 -68.48 11.08
CA HIS A 66 -72.03 -67.18 11.42
C HIS A 66 -72.49 -66.74 12.82
N ASP A 67 -71.64 -66.01 13.54
CA ASP A 67 -71.93 -65.48 14.90
C ASP A 67 -72.86 -64.25 14.83
N MET A 68 -72.99 -63.65 13.64
CA MET A 68 -73.86 -62.53 13.29
C MET A 68 -74.58 -62.79 11.95
N ALA A 69 -75.42 -61.85 11.51
CA ALA A 69 -76.17 -61.91 10.26
C ALA A 69 -75.31 -62.30 9.02
N VAL A 70 -75.94 -62.98 8.06
CA VAL A 70 -75.28 -63.35 6.79
C VAL A 70 -75.25 -62.13 5.86
N ALA A 71 -74.08 -61.58 5.59
CA ALA A 71 -73.89 -60.38 4.76
C ALA A 71 -73.93 -60.68 3.25
N ARG A 72 -73.34 -61.80 2.83
CA ARG A 72 -73.28 -62.24 1.42
C ARG A 72 -73.41 -63.75 1.29
N LEU A 73 -74.15 -64.19 0.26
CA LEU A 73 -74.15 -65.55 -0.26
C LEU A 73 -73.76 -65.57 -1.74
N ARG A 74 -72.98 -66.57 -2.16
CA ARG A 74 -72.65 -66.79 -3.57
C ARG A 74 -72.30 -68.26 -3.83
N LEU A 75 -72.84 -68.83 -4.90
CA LEU A 75 -72.43 -70.15 -5.40
C LEU A 75 -71.20 -70.05 -6.31
N SER A 76 -70.42 -71.13 -6.37
CA SER A 76 -69.42 -71.36 -7.42
C SER A 76 -70.08 -71.47 -8.79
N HIS A 77 -69.29 -71.26 -9.86
CA HIS A 77 -69.77 -71.36 -11.25
C HIS A 77 -70.30 -72.76 -11.61
N ASP A 78 -69.81 -73.80 -10.94
CA ASP A 78 -70.20 -75.20 -11.11
C ASP A 78 -71.27 -75.67 -10.11
N ASN A 79 -71.79 -74.78 -9.25
CA ASN A 79 -72.71 -75.06 -8.14
C ASN A 79 -72.22 -76.14 -7.13
N GLN A 80 -70.93 -76.49 -7.11
CA GLN A 80 -70.38 -77.46 -6.14
C GLN A 80 -70.14 -76.85 -4.75
N TYR A 81 -70.02 -75.52 -4.65
CA TYR A 81 -69.76 -74.84 -3.38
C TYR A 81 -70.63 -73.60 -3.18
N LEU A 82 -71.25 -73.48 -2.00
CA LEU A 82 -71.88 -72.26 -1.52
C LEU A 82 -70.92 -71.53 -0.56
N PHE A 83 -70.53 -70.32 -0.94
CA PHE A 83 -69.76 -69.39 -0.12
C PHE A 83 -70.71 -68.47 0.64
N SER A 84 -70.42 -68.32 1.93
CA SER A 84 -71.23 -67.54 2.87
C SER A 84 -70.32 -66.67 3.73
N VAL A 85 -70.65 -65.39 3.85
CA VAL A 85 -69.90 -64.41 4.65
C VAL A 85 -70.85 -63.73 5.61
N GLY A 86 -70.53 -63.76 6.90
CA GLY A 86 -71.26 -63.05 7.94
C GLY A 86 -70.69 -61.65 8.22
N ASP A 87 -71.50 -60.79 8.85
CA ASP A 87 -71.07 -59.50 9.40
C ASP A 87 -70.02 -59.65 10.52
N ASP A 88 -69.87 -60.86 11.07
CA ASP A 88 -68.78 -61.25 11.97
C ASP A 88 -67.41 -61.40 11.28
N GLY A 89 -67.35 -61.15 9.96
CA GLY A 89 -66.17 -61.29 9.11
C GLY A 89 -65.80 -62.75 8.82
N SER A 90 -66.64 -63.73 9.16
CA SER A 90 -66.33 -65.14 8.94
C SER A 90 -66.80 -65.61 7.57
N LEU A 91 -65.87 -66.20 6.79
CA LEU A 91 -66.19 -67.00 5.62
C LEU A 91 -66.48 -68.45 6.06
N CYS A 92 -67.58 -69.00 5.57
CA CYS A 92 -67.98 -70.41 5.66
C CYS A 92 -68.28 -70.93 4.24
N ILE A 93 -67.85 -72.17 3.97
CA ILE A 93 -67.93 -72.81 2.65
C ILE A 93 -68.66 -74.14 2.83
N PHE A 94 -69.73 -74.34 2.06
CA PHE A 94 -70.52 -75.57 2.06
C PHE A 94 -70.36 -76.28 0.74
N GLU A 95 -70.11 -77.59 0.77
CA GLU A 95 -70.13 -78.44 -0.42
C GLU A 95 -71.59 -78.76 -0.79
N THR A 96 -72.11 -78.13 -1.82
CA THR A 96 -73.48 -78.31 -2.32
C THR A 96 -73.57 -79.56 -3.19
N LYS A 97 -73.50 -80.73 -2.53
CA LYS A 97 -73.71 -82.05 -3.14
C LYS A 97 -75.14 -82.18 -3.68
N GLU A 98 -75.37 -81.79 -4.93
CA GLU A 98 -76.58 -82.19 -5.66
C GLU A 98 -76.61 -83.73 -5.76
N LEU A 99 -77.58 -84.35 -5.08
CA LEU A 99 -77.86 -85.79 -5.16
C LEU A 99 -78.58 -86.15 -6.47
N SER A 100 -77.99 -85.76 -7.60
CA SER A 100 -78.43 -86.15 -8.94
C SER A 100 -78.19 -87.65 -9.13
N SER A 101 -79.22 -88.45 -8.89
CA SER A 101 -79.17 -89.91 -8.92
C SER A 101 -79.14 -90.48 -10.35
N SER A 102 -78.20 -90.03 -11.18
CA SER A 102 -77.90 -90.62 -12.49
C SER A 102 -76.41 -90.49 -12.81
N LYS A 103 -75.71 -91.63 -12.88
CA LYS A 103 -74.29 -91.68 -13.26
C LYS A 103 -74.17 -91.66 -14.79
N LEU A 104 -73.70 -90.57 -15.37
CA LEU A 104 -73.13 -90.57 -16.72
C LEU A 104 -71.92 -89.64 -16.81
N LYS A 105 -70.89 -90.08 -17.55
CA LYS A 105 -69.52 -89.59 -17.40
C LYS A 105 -69.12 -88.76 -18.61
N GLY A 106 -68.99 -87.45 -18.42
CA GLY A 106 -68.20 -86.53 -19.25
C GLY A 106 -68.62 -86.34 -20.72
N ARG A 107 -69.27 -85.21 -21.00
CA ARG A 107 -69.17 -84.48 -22.28
C ARG A 107 -69.40 -82.98 -22.04
N SER A 108 -68.91 -82.15 -22.97
CA SER A 108 -68.89 -80.69 -22.88
C SER A 108 -70.30 -80.09 -22.75
N GLU A 109 -70.62 -79.48 -21.62
CA GLU A 109 -71.89 -78.75 -21.41
C GLU A 109 -71.88 -77.37 -22.09
N ARG A 110 -71.92 -77.37 -23.43
CA ARG A 110 -72.12 -76.17 -24.25
C ARG A 110 -73.31 -76.27 -25.22
N GLU A 111 -74.05 -77.38 -25.17
CA GLU A 111 -75.18 -77.70 -26.08
C GLU A 111 -76.47 -78.17 -25.36
N ASN A 112 -76.49 -78.30 -24.03
CA ASN A 112 -77.71 -78.59 -23.26
C ASN A 112 -78.44 -77.31 -22.83
N ALA A 113 -78.72 -76.42 -23.79
CA ALA A 113 -79.82 -75.48 -23.61
C ALA A 113 -81.12 -76.30 -23.64
N MET A 114 -81.99 -76.14 -22.64
CA MET A 114 -83.37 -76.58 -22.79
C MET A 114 -83.96 -75.84 -24.00
N ALA A 115 -84.67 -76.57 -24.87
CA ALA A 115 -85.47 -75.94 -25.91
C ALA A 115 -86.62 -75.16 -25.25
N PHE A 116 -86.40 -73.87 -25.03
CA PHE A 116 -87.46 -72.95 -24.66
C PHE A 116 -88.54 -72.97 -25.75
N ALA A 117 -89.80 -72.96 -25.35
CA ALA A 117 -90.88 -72.74 -26.31
C ALA A 117 -90.72 -71.34 -26.93
N GLU A 118 -90.74 -71.25 -28.25
CA GLU A 118 -90.58 -69.97 -28.97
C GLU A 118 -91.81 -69.04 -28.79
N GLU A 119 -92.92 -69.56 -28.26
CA GLU A 119 -94.11 -68.78 -27.90
C GLU A 119 -94.00 -68.18 -26.49
N ILE A 120 -93.32 -67.03 -26.37
CA ILE A 120 -93.52 -66.16 -25.21
C ILE A 120 -94.81 -65.35 -25.44
N LEU A 121 -95.88 -65.72 -24.73
CA LEU A 121 -97.16 -65.02 -24.75
C LEU A 121 -97.08 -63.67 -24.00
N VAL A 122 -96.43 -62.70 -24.64
CA VAL A 122 -96.45 -61.29 -24.25
C VAL A 122 -97.64 -60.61 -24.94
N THR A 123 -98.47 -59.90 -24.17
CA THR A 123 -99.51 -59.02 -24.68
C THR A 123 -98.91 -57.90 -25.53
N LYS A 124 -99.58 -57.49 -26.63
CA LYS A 124 -99.05 -56.45 -27.52
C LYS A 124 -98.77 -55.13 -26.78
N SER A 125 -99.63 -54.76 -25.83
CA SER A 125 -99.42 -53.64 -24.91
C SER A 125 -98.04 -53.67 -24.25
N ASP A 126 -97.69 -54.80 -23.65
CA ASP A 126 -96.47 -54.95 -22.86
C ASP A 126 -95.23 -54.95 -23.76
N LEU A 127 -95.33 -55.53 -24.97
CA LEU A 127 -94.27 -55.44 -25.97
C LEU A 127 -94.10 -54.01 -26.52
N GLU A 128 -95.19 -53.28 -26.71
CA GLU A 128 -95.19 -51.88 -27.16
C GLU A 128 -94.63 -50.96 -26.06
N GLU A 129 -95.03 -51.12 -24.80
CA GLU A 129 -94.46 -50.42 -23.64
C GLU A 129 -92.97 -50.72 -23.43
N LYS A 130 -92.53 -51.99 -23.61
CA LYS A 130 -91.10 -52.34 -23.51
C LYS A 130 -90.29 -51.79 -24.68
N ASN A 131 -90.86 -51.69 -25.89
CA ASN A 131 -90.21 -50.98 -27.00
C ASN A 131 -90.14 -49.47 -26.76
N GLN A 132 -91.21 -48.85 -26.26
CA GLN A 132 -91.24 -47.42 -25.96
C GLN A 132 -90.25 -47.06 -24.84
N THR A 133 -90.26 -47.77 -23.72
CA THR A 133 -89.27 -47.56 -22.64
C THR A 133 -87.84 -47.85 -23.08
N MET A 134 -87.60 -48.78 -24.02
CA MET A 134 -86.28 -48.97 -24.64
C MET A 134 -85.87 -47.79 -25.54
N GLN A 135 -86.80 -47.17 -26.25
CA GLN A 135 -86.54 -45.95 -27.05
C GLN A 135 -86.25 -44.75 -26.14
N GLU A 136 -87.00 -44.57 -25.05
CA GLU A 136 -86.76 -43.52 -24.05
C GLU A 136 -85.40 -43.70 -23.33
N LEU A 137 -85.02 -44.95 -23.02
CA LEU A 137 -83.70 -45.27 -22.47
C LEU A 137 -82.56 -45.01 -23.47
N LYS A 138 -82.75 -45.34 -24.75
CA LYS A 138 -81.78 -44.99 -25.80
C LYS A 138 -81.62 -43.48 -25.94
N ALA A 139 -82.73 -42.74 -26.07
CA ALA A 139 -82.70 -41.28 -26.15
C ALA A 139 -81.97 -40.63 -24.96
N LYS A 140 -82.15 -41.15 -23.74
CA LYS A 140 -81.37 -40.70 -22.56
C LYS A 140 -79.89 -41.06 -22.60
N VAL A 141 -79.51 -42.21 -23.18
CA VAL A 141 -78.09 -42.55 -23.38
C VAL A 141 -77.46 -41.65 -24.44
N ASP A 142 -78.18 -41.35 -25.53
CA ASP A 142 -77.73 -40.45 -26.59
C ASP A 142 -77.62 -39.00 -26.07
N GLU A 143 -78.56 -38.55 -25.24
CA GLU A 143 -78.51 -37.25 -24.53
C GLU A 143 -77.33 -37.19 -23.54
N LEU A 144 -77.13 -38.21 -22.70
CA LEU A 144 -76.05 -38.25 -21.71
C LEU A 144 -74.67 -38.38 -22.36
N THR A 145 -74.53 -39.08 -23.48
CA THR A 145 -73.26 -39.14 -24.22
C THR A 145 -72.94 -37.80 -24.87
N LEU A 146 -73.92 -37.16 -25.53
CA LEU A 146 -73.75 -35.81 -26.08
C LEU A 146 -73.41 -34.77 -24.98
N HIS A 147 -74.04 -34.85 -23.81
CA HIS A 147 -73.73 -33.98 -22.67
C HIS A 147 -72.30 -34.22 -22.14
N ASN A 148 -71.84 -35.47 -22.06
CA ASN A 148 -70.47 -35.78 -21.65
C ASN A 148 -69.42 -35.33 -22.67
N GLU A 149 -69.67 -35.48 -23.98
CA GLU A 149 -68.80 -34.90 -25.01
C GLU A 149 -68.72 -33.37 -24.89
N TYR A 150 -69.86 -32.71 -24.67
CA TYR A 150 -69.90 -31.26 -24.50
C TYR A 150 -69.13 -30.79 -23.24
N GLN A 151 -69.31 -31.49 -22.11
CA GLN A 151 -68.53 -31.29 -20.88
C GLN A 151 -67.02 -31.49 -21.09
N LEU A 152 -66.62 -32.49 -21.86
CA LEU A 152 -65.22 -32.75 -22.20
C LEU A 152 -64.65 -31.62 -23.08
N ARG A 153 -65.35 -31.22 -24.14
CA ARG A 153 -64.90 -30.12 -25.01
C ARG A 153 -64.79 -28.78 -24.27
N LEU A 154 -65.69 -28.50 -23.31
CA LEU A 154 -65.59 -27.32 -22.44
C LEU A 154 -64.33 -27.36 -21.56
N LYS A 155 -64.01 -28.53 -20.98
CA LYS A 155 -62.79 -28.69 -20.16
C LYS A 155 -61.53 -28.59 -21.01
N ASP A 156 -61.49 -29.23 -22.18
CA ASP A 156 -60.38 -29.11 -23.12
C ASP A 156 -60.17 -27.66 -23.60
N MET A 157 -61.24 -26.91 -23.83
CA MET A 157 -61.17 -25.49 -24.18
C MET A 157 -60.59 -24.66 -23.02
N ASN A 158 -61.08 -24.86 -21.79
CA ASN A 158 -60.60 -24.14 -20.61
C ASN A 158 -59.14 -24.49 -20.27
N TYR A 159 -58.72 -25.75 -20.42
CA TYR A 159 -57.32 -26.15 -20.25
C TYR A 159 -56.41 -25.55 -21.34
N LYS A 160 -56.86 -25.49 -22.60
CA LYS A 160 -56.10 -24.81 -23.68
C LYS A 160 -55.97 -23.32 -23.42
N GLU A 161 -57.06 -22.65 -23.05
CA GLU A 161 -57.08 -21.24 -22.67
C GLU A 161 -56.12 -20.95 -21.50
N LYS A 162 -56.10 -21.83 -20.49
CA LYS A 162 -55.21 -21.68 -19.33
C LYS A 162 -53.74 -22.01 -19.61
N ILE A 163 -53.46 -22.94 -20.52
CA ILE A 163 -52.12 -23.18 -21.04
C ILE A 163 -51.64 -21.97 -21.86
N GLN A 164 -52.51 -21.37 -22.67
CA GLN A 164 -52.20 -20.16 -23.43
C GLN A 164 -51.94 -18.97 -22.50
N GLU A 165 -52.81 -18.71 -21.52
CA GLU A 165 -52.63 -17.64 -20.51
C GLU A 165 -51.28 -17.73 -19.78
N VAL A 166 -50.85 -18.96 -19.42
CA VAL A 166 -49.56 -19.20 -18.77
C VAL A 166 -48.39 -19.06 -19.76
N SER A 167 -48.55 -19.51 -21.00
CA SER A 167 -47.54 -19.33 -22.07
C SER A 167 -47.32 -17.86 -22.43
N ASP A 168 -48.40 -17.07 -22.47
CA ASP A 168 -48.37 -15.64 -22.79
C ASP A 168 -47.73 -14.84 -21.63
N LYS A 169 -47.98 -15.24 -20.37
CA LYS A 169 -47.28 -14.69 -19.20
C LYS A 169 -45.79 -14.99 -19.23
N PHE A 170 -45.39 -16.26 -19.39
CA PHE A 170 -43.97 -16.62 -19.44
C PHE A 170 -43.23 -16.00 -20.64
N THR A 171 -43.89 -15.83 -21.79
CA THR A 171 -43.27 -15.13 -22.94
C THR A 171 -43.18 -13.62 -22.71
N SER A 172 -44.17 -13.00 -22.06
CA SER A 172 -44.11 -11.59 -21.62
C SER A 172 -43.00 -11.32 -20.61
N GLU A 173 -42.90 -12.15 -19.56
CA GLU A 173 -41.82 -12.11 -18.56
C GLU A 173 -40.45 -12.29 -19.24
N LEU A 174 -40.32 -13.29 -20.13
CA LEU A 174 -39.08 -13.52 -20.89
C LEU A 174 -38.72 -12.36 -21.82
N THR A 175 -39.69 -11.62 -22.38
CA THR A 175 -39.40 -10.40 -23.15
C THR A 175 -39.01 -9.23 -22.26
N GLN A 176 -39.64 -9.07 -21.08
CA GLN A 176 -39.31 -7.99 -20.15
C GLN A 176 -37.93 -8.16 -19.53
N ASP A 177 -37.53 -9.37 -19.14
CA ASP A 177 -36.19 -9.63 -18.62
C ASP A 177 -35.11 -9.58 -19.72
N LYS A 178 -35.45 -9.94 -20.97
CA LYS A 178 -34.56 -9.66 -22.12
C LYS A 178 -34.35 -8.17 -22.33
N GLN A 179 -35.40 -7.36 -22.25
CA GLN A 179 -35.31 -5.90 -22.34
C GLN A 179 -34.43 -5.35 -21.23
N ARG A 180 -34.67 -5.71 -19.96
CA ARG A 180 -33.77 -5.35 -18.84
C ARG A 180 -32.31 -5.76 -19.09
N CYS A 181 -32.07 -6.92 -19.70
CA CYS A 181 -30.71 -7.37 -20.02
C CYS A 181 -30.08 -6.58 -21.17
N THR A 182 -30.85 -6.02 -22.11
CA THR A 182 -30.32 -5.09 -23.12
C THR A 182 -30.09 -3.70 -22.53
N ASP A 183 -31.03 -3.20 -21.74
CA ASP A 183 -30.97 -1.89 -21.09
C ASP A 183 -29.73 -1.82 -20.16
N LEU A 184 -29.55 -2.79 -19.26
CA LEU A 184 -28.37 -2.89 -18.40
C LEU A 184 -27.04 -3.11 -19.16
N GLN A 185 -27.09 -3.62 -20.40
CA GLN A 185 -25.90 -3.71 -21.27
C GLN A 185 -25.62 -2.41 -22.02
N GLU A 186 -26.60 -1.52 -22.14
CA GLU A 186 -26.47 -0.18 -22.72
C GLU A 186 -26.00 0.79 -21.63
N ASP A 187 -26.66 0.83 -20.47
CA ASP A 187 -26.22 1.55 -19.25
C ASP A 187 -24.75 1.26 -18.93
N LYS A 188 -24.35 -0.03 -18.97
CA LYS A 188 -22.96 -0.45 -18.74
C LYS A 188 -22.00 0.12 -19.77
N ARG A 189 -22.39 0.15 -21.06
CA ARG A 189 -21.55 0.68 -22.14
C ARG A 189 -21.45 2.20 -22.09
N GLU A 190 -22.52 2.90 -21.70
CA GLU A 190 -22.47 4.35 -21.48
C GLU A 190 -21.56 4.70 -20.30
N MET A 191 -21.66 3.99 -19.17
CA MET A 191 -20.74 4.17 -18.05
C MET A 191 -19.28 3.84 -18.43
N GLU A 192 -19.02 2.73 -19.12
CA GLU A 192 -17.67 2.39 -19.59
C GLU A 192 -17.10 3.50 -20.49
N ALA A 193 -17.88 4.03 -21.43
CA ALA A 193 -17.46 5.14 -22.28
C ALA A 193 -17.27 6.47 -21.51
N GLU A 194 -18.07 6.76 -20.49
CA GLU A 194 -17.91 7.94 -19.64
C GLU A 194 -16.64 7.85 -18.77
N TYR A 195 -16.34 6.66 -18.23
CA TYR A 195 -15.10 6.43 -17.49
C TYR A 195 -13.86 6.48 -18.39
N ASP A 196 -13.90 5.87 -19.59
CA ASP A 196 -12.81 5.96 -20.58
C ASP A 196 -12.56 7.42 -21.01
N ALA A 197 -13.62 8.21 -21.19
CA ALA A 197 -13.50 9.64 -21.51
C ALA A 197 -12.87 10.45 -20.36
N LYS A 198 -13.28 10.21 -19.11
CA LYS A 198 -12.69 10.83 -17.91
C LYS A 198 -11.24 10.41 -17.70
N LEU A 199 -10.88 9.16 -17.98
CA LEU A 199 -9.49 8.69 -17.90
C LEU A 199 -8.62 9.42 -18.94
N SER A 200 -9.12 9.53 -20.18
CA SER A 200 -8.45 10.24 -21.27
C SER A 200 -8.27 11.74 -20.99
N GLU A 201 -9.27 12.40 -20.39
CA GLU A 201 -9.17 13.79 -19.95
C GLU A 201 -8.14 13.96 -18.81
N LEU A 202 -8.10 13.03 -17.86
CA LEU A 202 -7.12 13.01 -16.77
C LEU A 202 -5.69 12.71 -17.25
N GLU A 203 -5.52 11.84 -18.25
CA GLU A 203 -4.23 11.62 -18.90
C GLU A 203 -3.79 12.86 -19.70
N ALA A 204 -4.72 13.55 -20.38
CA ALA A 204 -4.45 14.77 -21.12
C ALA A 204 -4.05 15.94 -20.20
N THR A 205 -4.69 16.11 -19.04
CA THR A 205 -4.32 17.14 -18.06
C THR A 205 -2.98 16.82 -17.40
N HIS A 206 -2.76 15.61 -16.89
CA HIS A 206 -1.47 15.23 -16.31
C HIS A 206 -0.30 15.34 -17.31
N THR A 207 -0.49 14.97 -18.58
CA THR A 207 0.56 15.14 -19.60
C THR A 207 0.82 16.61 -19.93
N HIS A 208 -0.21 17.47 -19.94
CA HIS A 208 -0.04 18.91 -20.08
C HIS A 208 0.71 19.54 -18.90
N GLU A 209 0.42 19.11 -17.67
CA GLU A 209 1.12 19.55 -16.46
C GLU A 209 2.59 19.11 -16.45
N LEU A 210 2.88 17.85 -16.81
CA LEU A 210 4.24 17.34 -16.94
C LEU A 210 5.05 18.08 -18.00
N ASP A 211 4.43 18.40 -19.15
CA ASP A 211 5.03 19.22 -20.20
C ASP A 211 5.29 20.66 -19.72
N GLY A 212 4.33 21.28 -19.04
CA GLY A 212 4.50 22.61 -18.43
C GLY A 212 5.64 22.63 -17.40
N ILE A 213 5.70 21.63 -16.52
CA ILE A 213 6.78 21.46 -15.53
C ILE A 213 8.13 21.31 -16.25
N ARG A 214 8.23 20.41 -17.23
CA ARG A 214 9.43 20.21 -18.07
C ARG A 214 9.89 21.53 -18.68
N ASP A 215 8.99 22.28 -19.27
CA ASP A 215 9.31 23.51 -19.98
C ASP A 215 9.76 24.62 -19.01
N THR A 216 9.22 24.70 -17.78
CA THR A 216 9.80 25.61 -16.75
C THR A 216 11.20 25.17 -16.31
N TYR A 217 11.50 23.88 -16.26
CA TYR A 217 12.85 23.39 -15.94
C TYR A 217 13.83 23.60 -17.09
N PHE A 218 13.38 23.42 -18.34
CA PHE A 218 14.16 23.73 -19.53
C PHE A 218 14.50 25.23 -19.59
N ALA A 219 13.54 26.11 -19.29
CA ALA A 219 13.77 27.55 -19.19
C ALA A 219 14.76 27.93 -18.07
N LYS A 220 14.67 27.29 -16.88
CA LYS A 220 15.65 27.48 -15.78
C LYS A 220 17.06 27.04 -16.20
N ILE A 221 17.18 25.88 -16.85
CA ILE A 221 18.48 25.36 -17.33
C ILE A 221 19.06 26.31 -18.39
N LYS A 222 18.25 26.75 -19.37
CA LYS A 222 18.68 27.69 -20.41
C LYS A 222 19.17 29.02 -19.81
N ALA A 223 18.46 29.58 -18.83
CA ALA A 223 18.86 30.81 -18.16
C ALA A 223 20.17 30.66 -17.36
N GLU A 224 20.41 29.51 -16.71
CA GLU A 224 21.67 29.28 -15.98
C GLU A 224 22.84 28.98 -16.93
N VAL A 225 22.58 28.40 -18.12
CA VAL A 225 23.57 28.28 -19.21
C VAL A 225 23.92 29.65 -19.79
N GLU A 226 22.94 30.48 -20.14
CA GLU A 226 23.18 31.85 -20.63
C GLU A 226 23.96 32.70 -19.61
N ARG A 227 23.70 32.48 -18.31
CA ARG A 227 24.45 33.10 -17.22
C ARG A 227 25.87 32.54 -17.09
N TYR A 228 26.06 31.24 -17.25
CA TYR A 228 27.38 30.60 -17.23
C TYR A 228 28.23 31.08 -18.41
N ASP A 229 27.66 31.19 -19.62
CA ASP A 229 28.34 31.68 -20.81
C ASP A 229 28.74 33.16 -20.65
N ALA A 230 27.85 34.00 -20.11
CA ALA A 230 28.15 35.40 -19.79
C ALA A 230 29.29 35.54 -18.75
N LEU A 231 29.27 34.74 -17.68
CA LEU A 231 30.35 34.73 -16.67
C LEU A 231 31.66 34.16 -17.25
N THR A 232 31.57 33.21 -18.17
CA THR A 232 32.71 32.64 -18.90
C THR A 232 33.36 33.71 -19.77
N GLN A 233 32.56 34.52 -20.48
CA GLN A 233 33.02 35.68 -21.26
C GLN A 233 33.61 36.77 -20.36
N GLU A 234 32.95 37.17 -19.27
CA GLU A 234 33.46 38.21 -18.35
C GLU A 234 34.85 37.85 -17.80
N ARG A 235 35.07 36.57 -17.50
CA ARG A 235 36.37 36.02 -17.06
C ARG A 235 37.39 35.89 -18.20
N ASP A 236 36.99 35.62 -19.45
CA ASP A 236 37.91 35.73 -20.60
C ASP A 236 38.32 37.18 -20.87
N GLU A 237 37.40 38.15 -20.74
CA GLU A 237 37.70 39.58 -20.87
C GLU A 237 38.57 40.11 -19.73
N GLU A 238 38.38 39.64 -18.50
CA GLU A 238 39.24 40.01 -17.37
C GLU A 238 40.65 39.41 -17.53
N ASN A 239 40.76 38.14 -17.93
CA ASN A 239 42.04 37.52 -18.28
C ASN A 239 42.76 38.28 -19.41
N ALA A 240 42.05 38.64 -20.48
CA ALA A 240 42.63 39.37 -21.60
C ALA A 240 43.17 40.76 -21.19
N ARG A 241 42.44 41.49 -20.34
CA ARG A 241 42.92 42.77 -19.76
C ARG A 241 44.13 42.58 -18.86
N TRP A 242 44.16 41.51 -18.06
CA TRP A 242 45.30 41.18 -17.19
C TRP A 242 46.54 40.81 -18.00
N ASP A 243 46.39 40.00 -19.05
CA ASP A 243 47.49 39.62 -19.93
C ASP A 243 48.04 40.82 -20.71
N GLU A 244 47.18 41.76 -21.14
CA GLU A 244 47.57 43.03 -21.76
C GLU A 244 48.32 43.95 -20.77
N GLU A 245 47.81 44.15 -19.56
CA GLU A 245 48.49 44.96 -18.51
C GLU A 245 49.84 44.35 -18.12
N ASN A 246 49.89 43.03 -17.95
CA ASN A 246 51.12 42.30 -17.64
C ASN A 246 52.12 42.33 -18.81
N GLN A 247 51.67 42.24 -20.07
CA GLN A 247 52.53 42.42 -21.24
C GLN A 247 53.11 43.84 -21.29
N LEU A 248 52.27 44.88 -21.13
CA LEU A 248 52.72 46.28 -21.12
C LEU A 248 53.71 46.56 -19.98
N LEU A 249 53.51 45.96 -18.80
CA LEU A 249 54.43 46.05 -17.67
C LEU A 249 55.77 45.36 -17.95
N VAL A 250 55.75 44.16 -18.57
CA VAL A 250 56.96 43.44 -18.99
C VAL A 250 57.70 44.21 -20.09
N GLU A 251 57.00 44.75 -21.08
CA GLU A 251 57.60 45.58 -22.14
C GLU A 251 58.21 46.86 -21.57
N SER A 252 57.51 47.56 -20.68
CA SER A 252 58.02 48.77 -20.00
C SER A 252 59.25 48.48 -19.15
N HIS A 253 59.24 47.41 -18.35
CA HIS A 253 60.43 46.99 -17.59
C HIS A 253 61.58 46.54 -18.50
N THR A 254 61.30 45.87 -19.62
CA THR A 254 62.32 45.46 -20.59
C THR A 254 62.95 46.66 -21.28
N GLN A 255 62.15 47.66 -21.66
CA GLN A 255 62.64 48.94 -22.21
C GLN A 255 63.50 49.68 -21.19
N PHE A 256 63.02 49.84 -19.95
CA PHE A 256 63.79 50.48 -18.88
C PHE A 256 65.11 49.75 -18.57
N LEU A 257 65.12 48.41 -18.56
CA LEU A 257 66.35 47.63 -18.41
C LEU A 257 67.30 47.82 -19.60
N ALA A 258 66.80 47.90 -20.83
CA ALA A 258 67.61 48.16 -22.02
C ALA A 258 68.20 49.59 -22.02
N GLU A 259 67.42 50.60 -21.64
CA GLU A 259 67.90 51.98 -21.47
C GLU A 259 68.97 52.07 -20.36
N MET A 260 68.71 51.48 -19.19
CA MET A 260 69.68 51.43 -18.09
C MET A 260 70.96 50.68 -18.46
N THR A 261 70.85 49.59 -19.22
CA THR A 261 72.02 48.82 -19.71
C THR A 261 72.83 49.68 -20.67
N SER A 262 72.20 50.29 -21.68
CA SER A 262 72.87 51.21 -22.63
C SER A 262 73.49 52.43 -21.94
N GLU A 263 72.84 52.97 -20.91
CA GLU A 263 73.38 54.02 -20.03
C GLU A 263 74.66 53.57 -19.30
N TYR A 264 74.75 52.30 -18.88
CA TYR A 264 75.94 51.76 -18.23
C TYR A 264 77.03 51.35 -19.23
N ASP A 265 76.69 50.72 -20.36
CA ASP A 265 77.63 50.40 -21.44
C ASP A 265 78.33 51.68 -21.94
N ARG A 266 77.56 52.75 -22.20
CA ARG A 266 78.10 54.06 -22.57
C ARG A 266 79.01 54.68 -21.49
N LYS A 267 78.77 54.40 -20.21
CA LYS A 267 79.67 54.81 -19.11
C LYS A 267 80.94 53.96 -19.09
N VAL A 268 80.84 52.66 -19.33
CA VAL A 268 82.00 51.74 -19.44
C VAL A 268 82.88 52.12 -20.63
N GLU A 269 82.30 52.34 -21.82
CA GLU A 269 83.02 52.88 -22.99
C GLU A 269 83.64 54.25 -22.67
N GLY A 270 82.94 55.12 -21.95
CA GLY A 270 83.42 56.43 -21.52
C GLY A 270 84.60 56.38 -20.55
N GLU A 271 84.64 55.43 -19.61
CA GLU A 271 85.81 55.23 -18.75
C GLU A 271 86.93 54.46 -19.46
N GLN A 272 86.61 53.52 -20.35
CA GLN A 272 87.62 52.77 -21.12
C GLN A 272 88.35 53.65 -22.14
N THR A 273 87.65 54.59 -22.77
CA THR A 273 88.26 55.60 -23.65
C THR A 273 89.15 56.58 -22.87
N LYS A 274 88.72 57.07 -21.70
CA LYS A 274 89.59 57.84 -20.79
C LYS A 274 90.80 57.04 -20.32
N GLN A 275 90.63 55.77 -19.96
CA GLN A 275 91.73 54.90 -19.52
C GLN A 275 92.74 54.69 -20.66
N THR A 276 92.27 54.63 -21.91
CA THR A 276 93.14 54.56 -23.10
C THR A 276 93.86 55.90 -23.34
N GLN A 277 93.18 57.03 -23.17
CA GLN A 277 93.79 58.38 -23.26
C GLN A 277 94.85 58.60 -22.18
N LEU A 278 94.52 58.38 -20.91
CA LEU A 278 95.45 58.47 -19.77
C LEU A 278 96.60 57.45 -19.87
N GLY A 279 96.37 56.31 -20.54
CA GLY A 279 97.43 55.37 -20.91
C GLY A 279 98.39 55.97 -21.93
N GLY A 280 97.86 56.55 -23.01
CA GLY A 280 98.64 57.28 -24.01
C GLY A 280 99.42 58.46 -23.42
N GLU A 281 98.74 59.36 -22.70
CA GLU A 281 99.38 60.51 -22.02
C GLU A 281 100.49 60.07 -21.05
N LYS A 282 100.28 58.97 -20.30
CA LYS A 282 101.31 58.39 -19.43
C LYS A 282 102.49 57.87 -20.25
N ASP A 283 102.25 57.16 -21.34
CA ASP A 283 103.31 56.54 -22.15
C ASP A 283 104.07 57.60 -22.97
N GLU A 284 103.41 58.69 -23.38
CA GLU A 284 104.04 59.90 -23.91
C GLU A 284 104.91 60.59 -22.85
N ILE A 285 104.42 60.80 -21.62
CA ILE A 285 105.22 61.36 -20.51
C ILE A 285 106.39 60.45 -20.13
N VAL A 286 106.25 59.12 -20.23
CA VAL A 286 107.35 58.18 -20.01
C VAL A 286 108.39 58.29 -21.13
N ALA A 287 107.97 58.38 -22.39
CA ALA A 287 108.88 58.60 -23.52
C ALA A 287 109.59 59.96 -23.41
N GLU A 288 108.89 61.05 -23.13
CA GLU A 288 109.49 62.36 -22.86
C GLU A 288 110.46 62.30 -21.66
N PHE A 289 110.15 61.54 -20.62
CA PHE A 289 111.05 61.39 -19.47
C PHE A 289 112.28 60.53 -19.80
N GLU A 290 112.15 59.50 -20.64
CA GLU A 290 113.28 58.71 -21.12
C GLU A 290 114.17 59.50 -22.09
N ASP A 291 113.60 60.31 -22.98
CA ASP A 291 114.33 61.21 -23.89
C ASP A 291 115.00 62.38 -23.13
N ASN A 292 114.32 63.01 -22.17
CA ASN A 292 114.95 64.01 -21.29
C ASN A 292 116.04 63.36 -20.42
N LYS A 293 115.85 62.10 -19.98
CA LYS A 293 116.86 61.36 -19.21
C LYS A 293 118.09 61.03 -20.07
N THR A 294 117.92 60.55 -21.31
CA THR A 294 119.05 60.29 -22.20
C THR A 294 119.75 61.59 -22.57
N GLN A 295 119.03 62.68 -22.83
CA GLN A 295 119.65 64.00 -23.01
C GLN A 295 120.42 64.44 -21.76
N ILE A 296 119.87 64.28 -20.54
CA ILE A 296 120.58 64.62 -19.30
C ILE A 296 121.79 63.68 -19.07
N GLU A 297 121.72 62.41 -19.47
CA GLU A 297 122.86 61.48 -19.40
C GLU A 297 123.94 61.84 -20.45
N GLU A 298 123.56 62.27 -21.65
CA GLU A 298 124.49 62.78 -22.68
C GLU A 298 125.10 64.14 -22.30
N ASP A 299 124.30 65.10 -21.81
CA ASP A 299 124.78 66.39 -21.28
C ASP A 299 125.65 66.19 -20.03
N ALA A 300 125.37 65.17 -19.20
CA ALA A 300 126.22 64.82 -18.06
C ALA A 300 127.50 64.08 -18.45
N ASP A 301 127.49 63.22 -19.48
CA ASP A 301 128.71 62.60 -20.02
C ASP A 301 129.57 63.65 -20.76
N LEU A 302 128.94 64.61 -21.45
CA LEU A 302 129.61 65.78 -22.03
C LEU A 302 130.16 66.71 -20.94
N GLU A 303 129.41 66.98 -19.87
CA GLU A 303 129.95 67.69 -18.71
C GLU A 303 131.07 66.87 -18.07
N ILE A 304 130.98 65.55 -17.95
CA ILE A 304 132.05 64.70 -17.40
C ILE A 304 133.30 64.71 -18.29
N GLU A 305 133.20 64.71 -19.61
CA GLU A 305 134.35 64.88 -20.52
C GLU A 305 134.90 66.31 -20.50
N GLU A 306 134.04 67.34 -20.45
CA GLU A 306 134.49 68.72 -20.32
C GLU A 306 135.08 69.00 -18.92
N VAL A 307 134.60 68.32 -17.88
CA VAL A 307 135.10 68.35 -16.50
C VAL A 307 136.38 67.53 -16.36
N LYS A 308 136.54 66.40 -17.06
CA LYS A 308 137.83 65.72 -17.23
C LYS A 308 138.83 66.65 -17.91
N ALA A 309 138.49 67.23 -19.07
CA ALA A 309 139.35 68.18 -19.77
C ALA A 309 139.68 69.42 -18.92
N LYS A 310 138.71 69.96 -18.18
CA LYS A 310 138.89 71.06 -17.21
C LYS A 310 139.68 70.63 -15.97
N TYR A 311 139.66 69.36 -15.54
CA TYR A 311 140.48 68.88 -14.43
C TYR A 311 141.86 68.40 -14.87
N ASP A 312 142.07 67.95 -16.09
CA ASP A 312 143.41 67.77 -16.67
C ASP A 312 144.08 69.14 -16.88
N ALA A 313 143.33 70.12 -17.38
CA ALA A 313 143.76 71.52 -17.45
C ALA A 313 143.99 72.10 -16.04
N LYS A 314 143.11 71.86 -15.06
CA LYS A 314 143.33 72.30 -13.66
C LYS A 314 144.38 71.46 -12.92
N PHE A 315 144.75 70.26 -13.36
CA PHE A 315 145.90 69.55 -12.80
C PHE A 315 147.22 70.16 -13.33
N LEU A 316 147.17 70.89 -14.45
CA LEU A 316 148.18 71.86 -14.86
C LEU A 316 148.07 73.18 -14.08
N ASP A 317 146.89 73.80 -13.99
CA ASP A 317 146.73 75.16 -13.44
C ASP A 317 146.72 75.23 -11.90
N GLU A 318 146.12 74.27 -11.17
CA GLU A 318 146.20 74.19 -9.70
C GLU A 318 147.58 73.73 -9.23
N ARG A 319 148.43 73.21 -10.12
CA ARG A 319 149.88 73.08 -9.88
C ARG A 319 150.59 74.45 -9.88
N GLU A 320 149.94 75.54 -10.32
CA GLU A 320 150.42 76.92 -10.21
C GLU A 320 149.58 77.83 -9.27
N ALA A 321 148.29 77.54 -9.02
CA ALA A 321 147.31 78.55 -8.54
C ALA A 321 146.80 78.46 -7.07
N THR A 322 147.25 77.55 -6.22
CA THR A 322 146.63 77.30 -4.88
C THR A 322 146.87 78.36 -3.77
N LEU A 323 146.48 79.65 -3.93
CA LEU A 323 146.71 80.74 -2.92
C LEU A 323 145.70 81.96 -2.87
N ARG A 324 144.88 82.14 -1.78
CA ARG A 324 144.30 83.41 -1.12
C ARG A 324 142.73 83.68 -1.00
N LEU A 325 142.24 84.71 -0.21
CA LEU A 325 140.97 84.86 0.64
C LEU A 325 140.35 86.33 0.78
N LYS A 326 139.23 86.78 1.50
CA LYS A 326 137.82 86.36 1.93
C LYS A 326 137.09 87.33 3.00
N GLY A 327 135.76 87.71 2.94
CA GLY A 327 134.90 88.40 4.03
C GLY A 327 133.74 89.38 3.58
N ALA A 328 132.82 90.09 4.34
CA ALA A 328 132.09 90.02 5.67
C ALA A 328 131.05 91.23 5.98
N ASN A 329 130.15 91.17 7.05
CA ASN A 329 129.41 92.27 7.86
C ASN A 329 128.06 92.99 7.40
N ILE A 330 127.18 93.75 8.18
CA ILE A 330 126.52 93.75 9.57
C ILE A 330 125.47 94.94 9.89
N ASP A 331 124.62 94.92 10.98
CA ASP A 331 123.95 96.04 11.83
C ASP A 331 122.37 96.37 11.96
N LEU A 332 121.88 97.22 12.96
CA LEU A 332 120.48 97.30 13.62
C LEU A 332 119.92 98.68 14.31
N CYS A 333 118.75 98.66 15.05
CA CYS A 333 118.18 99.55 16.20
C CYS A 333 117.40 100.93 15.98
N GLU A 334 116.62 101.68 16.86
CA GLU A 334 116.06 101.70 18.30
C GLU A 334 114.76 102.63 18.59
N ASN A 335 114.42 103.17 19.83
CA ASN A 335 113.02 103.50 20.37
C ASN A 335 112.76 104.71 21.42
N GLY A 336 111.47 105.13 21.69
CA GLY A 336 110.85 105.33 23.06
C GLY A 336 110.38 106.70 23.75
N ILE A 337 109.05 106.99 23.96
CA ILE A 337 108.44 107.83 25.08
C ILE A 337 106.95 107.48 25.41
N MET A 338 106.60 106.92 26.60
CA MET A 338 105.21 106.91 27.12
C MET A 338 105.07 106.49 28.61
N LYS A 339 104.45 107.29 29.52
CA LYS A 339 104.13 106.82 30.91
C LYS A 339 103.10 107.54 31.81
N LYS A 340 102.58 108.74 31.48
CA LYS A 340 101.70 109.51 32.42
C LYS A 340 100.18 109.50 32.16
N LYS A 341 99.69 108.93 31.05
CA LYS A 341 98.25 108.85 30.74
C LYS A 341 97.52 107.65 31.39
N PHE A 342 98.26 106.70 31.97
CA PHE A 342 97.74 105.38 32.36
C PHE A 342 96.80 105.43 33.57
N THR A 343 97.15 106.21 34.60
CA THR A 343 96.49 106.17 35.91
C THR A 343 95.10 106.79 35.97
N ALA A 344 94.71 107.62 34.99
CA ALA A 344 93.37 108.20 34.92
C ALA A 344 92.36 107.19 34.36
N LEU A 345 92.68 106.60 33.20
CA LEU A 345 91.87 105.57 32.53
C LEU A 345 91.57 104.37 33.45
N GLN A 346 92.50 104.05 34.35
CA GLN A 346 92.36 102.91 35.24
C GLN A 346 91.22 103.05 36.27
N LYS A 347 90.73 104.28 36.56
CA LYS A 347 89.57 104.47 37.45
C LYS A 347 88.24 104.29 36.72
N ASP A 348 88.06 104.92 35.56
CA ASP A 348 86.82 104.83 34.77
C ASP A 348 86.52 103.37 34.33
N ILE A 349 87.60 102.58 34.14
CA ILE A 349 87.56 101.13 33.88
C ILE A 349 86.98 100.34 35.07
N GLU A 350 87.07 100.82 36.31
CA GLU A 350 86.58 100.12 37.50
C GLU A 350 85.07 100.26 37.65
N ASP A 351 84.54 101.48 37.52
CA ASP A 351 83.12 101.79 37.64
C ASP A 351 82.30 101.10 36.52
N GLN A 352 82.80 101.10 35.28
CA GLN A 352 82.14 100.41 34.15
C GLN A 352 82.02 98.89 34.33
N LYS A 353 82.93 98.24 35.07
CA LYS A 353 82.83 96.79 35.35
C LYS A 353 81.65 96.46 36.26
N GLU A 354 81.23 97.36 37.14
CA GLU A 354 80.12 97.15 38.08
C GLU A 354 78.77 97.12 37.35
N GLU A 355 78.54 98.05 36.42
CA GLU A 355 77.34 98.08 35.59
C GLU A 355 77.27 96.87 34.64
N ILE A 356 78.41 96.48 34.05
CA ILE A 356 78.53 95.26 33.23
C ILE A 356 78.14 94.00 34.04
N ARG A 357 78.55 93.89 35.32
CA ARG A 357 78.15 92.76 36.19
C ARG A 357 76.63 92.67 36.33
N SER A 358 75.94 93.77 36.62
CA SER A 358 74.48 93.79 36.80
C SER A 358 73.71 93.41 35.53
N LEU A 359 74.20 93.85 34.37
CA LEU A 359 73.60 93.51 33.07
C LEU A 359 73.86 92.03 32.68
N GLN A 360 75.05 91.50 33.00
CA GLN A 360 75.37 90.08 32.78
C GLN A 360 74.49 89.15 33.64
N GLU A 361 74.16 89.54 34.87
CA GLU A 361 73.34 88.73 35.77
C GLU A 361 71.89 88.60 35.27
N LYS A 362 71.25 89.74 34.93
CA LYS A 362 69.93 89.75 34.26
C LYS A 362 69.94 89.01 32.92
N GLY A 363 71.06 89.06 32.20
CA GLY A 363 71.28 88.27 30.98
C GLY A 363 71.16 86.77 31.23
N LYS A 364 71.76 86.25 32.31
CA LYS A 364 71.65 84.84 32.69
C LYS A 364 70.21 84.44 33.02
N GLU A 365 69.50 85.24 33.83
CA GLU A 365 68.11 84.97 34.19
C GLU A 365 67.21 84.86 32.94
N LEU A 366 67.39 85.74 31.96
CA LEU A 366 66.66 85.67 30.70
C LEU A 366 67.03 84.44 29.87
N TYR A 367 68.31 84.06 29.79
CA TYR A 367 68.75 82.84 29.12
C TYR A 367 68.21 81.56 29.77
N GLU A 368 68.13 81.48 31.10
CA GLU A 368 67.56 80.33 31.80
C GLU A 368 66.03 80.22 31.58
N ASN A 369 65.31 81.35 31.57
CA ASN A 369 63.89 81.37 31.23
C ASN A 369 63.62 80.96 29.77
N ILE A 370 64.42 81.43 28.81
CA ILE A 370 64.34 81.01 27.40
C ILE A 370 64.54 79.49 27.29
N LYS A 371 65.59 78.96 27.93
CA LYS A 371 65.93 77.52 27.93
C LYS A 371 64.84 76.66 28.60
N GLY A 372 64.10 77.20 29.57
CA GLY A 372 62.90 76.57 30.13
C GLY A 372 61.80 76.45 29.08
N LEU A 373 61.41 77.57 28.47
CA LEU A 373 60.35 77.62 27.46
C LEU A 373 60.68 76.77 26.21
N GLU A 374 61.94 76.73 25.77
CA GLU A 374 62.41 75.85 24.69
C GLU A 374 62.19 74.37 25.01
N LYS A 375 62.44 73.96 26.27
CA LYS A 375 62.22 72.59 26.74
C LYS A 375 60.74 72.22 26.79
N ASP A 376 59.88 73.14 27.25
CA ASP A 376 58.44 72.92 27.29
C ASP A 376 57.84 72.85 25.87
N ILE A 377 58.33 73.68 24.95
CA ILE A 377 58.02 73.59 23.51
C ILE A 377 58.45 72.24 22.92
N GLN A 378 59.62 71.70 23.30
CA GLN A 378 60.01 70.34 22.90
C GLN A 378 59.09 69.26 23.51
N GLY A 379 58.68 69.42 24.77
CA GLY A 379 57.73 68.53 25.44
C GLY A 379 56.40 68.44 24.70
N HIS A 380 55.74 69.57 24.46
CA HIS A 380 54.48 69.58 23.70
C HIS A 380 54.66 69.11 22.25
N LYS A 381 55.78 69.41 21.59
CA LYS A 381 56.11 68.84 20.26
C LYS A 381 56.37 67.32 20.28
N LYS A 382 56.56 66.68 21.43
CA LYS A 382 56.61 65.22 21.55
C LYS A 382 55.22 64.65 21.81
N GLU A 383 54.49 65.25 22.74
CA GLU A 383 53.10 64.87 23.06
C GLU A 383 52.16 64.96 21.84
N ILE A 384 52.30 66.00 21.02
CA ILE A 384 51.53 66.15 19.77
C ILE A 384 51.78 64.97 18.83
N ARG A 385 53.03 64.55 18.62
CA ARG A 385 53.37 63.41 17.76
C ARG A 385 52.84 62.07 18.28
N GLU A 386 52.92 61.84 19.60
CA GLU A 386 52.36 60.64 20.23
C GLU A 386 50.82 60.59 20.10
N ARG A 387 50.16 61.76 20.13
CA ARG A 387 48.73 61.89 19.85
C ARG A 387 48.40 61.67 18.37
N GLU A 388 49.20 62.21 17.45
CA GLU A 388 49.05 62.04 15.99
C GLU A 388 49.20 60.56 15.58
N GLU A 389 50.21 59.85 16.09
CA GLU A 389 50.40 58.41 15.90
C GLU A 389 49.20 57.61 16.45
N THR A 390 48.75 57.94 17.67
CA THR A 390 47.55 57.34 18.29
C THR A 390 46.26 57.61 17.51
N ILE A 391 46.16 58.75 16.81
CA ILE A 391 45.04 59.06 15.92
C ILE A 391 45.14 58.22 14.64
N GLN A 392 46.31 58.18 14.00
CA GLN A 392 46.52 57.45 12.75
C GLN A 392 46.20 55.94 12.91
N ASP A 393 46.59 55.32 14.02
CA ASP A 393 46.25 53.92 14.30
C ASP A 393 44.77 53.68 14.60
N LYS A 394 44.08 54.65 15.18
CA LYS A 394 42.61 54.62 15.31
C LYS A 394 41.93 54.78 13.95
N GLU A 395 42.45 55.63 13.07
CA GLU A 395 41.94 55.81 11.70
C GLU A 395 42.12 54.55 10.85
N LYS A 396 43.31 53.91 10.88
CA LYS A 396 43.55 52.58 10.26
C LYS A 396 42.53 51.57 10.77
N ARG A 397 42.35 51.47 12.10
CA ARG A 397 41.40 50.53 12.71
C ARG A 397 39.94 50.84 12.36
N ILE A 398 39.57 52.11 12.19
CA ILE A 398 38.24 52.52 11.70
C ILE A 398 38.06 52.14 10.23
N TYR A 399 39.10 52.26 9.40
CA TYR A 399 39.08 51.83 8.01
C TYR A 399 38.89 50.30 7.89
N ASP A 400 39.66 49.51 8.64
CA ASP A 400 39.53 48.04 8.67
C ASP A 400 38.14 47.59 9.15
N LEU A 401 37.59 48.26 10.17
CA LEU A 401 36.24 47.98 10.66
C LEU A 401 35.17 48.39 9.65
N LYS A 402 35.33 49.49 8.91
CA LYS A 402 34.44 49.87 7.81
C LYS A 402 34.47 48.83 6.69
N LYS A 403 35.66 48.36 6.28
CA LYS A 403 35.81 47.32 5.26
C LYS A 403 35.14 46.01 5.70
N LYS A 404 35.39 45.55 6.93
CA LYS A 404 34.72 44.37 7.49
C LYS A 404 33.20 44.55 7.62
N ASN A 405 32.70 45.75 7.88
CA ASN A 405 31.27 46.02 7.91
C ASN A 405 30.64 45.94 6.51
N GLN A 406 31.32 46.43 5.46
CA GLN A 406 30.89 46.24 4.07
C GLN A 406 30.93 44.76 3.64
N GLU A 407 31.92 44.00 4.10
CA GLU A 407 31.97 42.54 3.91
C GLU A 407 30.79 41.85 4.61
N LEU A 408 30.44 42.25 5.84
CA LEU A 408 29.26 41.75 6.56
C LEU A 408 27.94 42.14 5.89
N GLU A 409 27.83 43.32 5.28
CA GLU A 409 26.67 43.70 4.46
C GLU A 409 26.56 42.80 3.21
N LYS A 410 27.67 42.51 2.53
CA LYS A 410 27.69 41.54 1.40
C LYS A 410 27.26 40.15 1.86
N PHE A 411 27.78 39.65 3.00
CA PHE A 411 27.34 38.37 3.58
C PHE A 411 25.86 38.39 3.94
N LYS A 412 25.33 39.50 4.48
CA LYS A 412 23.90 39.66 4.75
C LYS A 412 23.07 39.55 3.46
N PHE A 413 23.45 40.22 2.37
CA PHE A 413 22.75 40.09 1.09
C PHE A 413 22.75 38.65 0.55
N VAL A 414 23.88 37.94 0.64
CA VAL A 414 23.98 36.52 0.24
C VAL A 414 23.09 35.63 1.13
N LEU A 415 23.05 35.89 2.45
CA LEU A 415 22.19 35.17 3.39
C LEU A 415 20.70 35.47 3.17
N ASP A 416 20.31 36.73 2.96
CA ASP A 416 18.93 37.14 2.65
C ASP A 416 18.46 36.52 1.32
N TYR A 417 19.34 36.46 0.31
CA TYR A 417 19.07 35.73 -0.94
C TYR A 417 18.92 34.22 -0.70
N LYS A 418 19.82 33.60 0.09
CA LYS A 418 19.75 32.17 0.39
C LYS A 418 18.52 31.80 1.22
N ILE A 419 18.08 32.68 2.12
CA ILE A 419 16.83 32.54 2.88
C ILE A 419 15.61 32.64 1.96
N LYS A 420 15.59 33.60 1.01
CA LYS A 420 14.52 33.68 -0.01
C LYS A 420 14.47 32.43 -0.87
N GLU A 421 15.61 31.93 -1.33
CA GLU A 421 15.66 30.72 -2.16
C GLU A 421 15.24 29.47 -1.38
N LEU A 422 15.67 29.32 -0.12
CA LEU A 422 15.20 28.23 0.74
C LEU A 422 13.69 28.32 1.00
N LYS A 423 13.14 29.52 1.23
CA LYS A 423 11.68 29.70 1.34
C LYS A 423 10.94 29.29 0.07
N ARG A 424 11.43 29.70 -1.11
CA ARG A 424 10.89 29.30 -2.42
C ARG A 424 10.94 27.79 -2.69
N GLN A 425 11.81 27.05 -1.99
CA GLN A 425 11.89 25.58 -2.05
C GLN A 425 11.09 24.88 -0.95
N ILE A 426 10.69 25.59 0.11
CA ILE A 426 9.84 25.10 1.20
C ILE A 426 8.36 25.30 0.85
N GLU A 427 7.99 26.47 0.33
CA GLU A 427 6.64 26.86 -0.08
C GLU A 427 5.90 25.81 -0.95
N PRO A 428 6.45 25.27 -2.06
CA PRO A 428 5.78 24.20 -2.81
C PRO A 428 5.63 22.91 -2.00
N ARG A 429 6.57 22.58 -1.10
CA ARG A 429 6.47 21.40 -0.23
C ARG A 429 5.45 21.58 0.89
N GLU A 430 5.27 22.80 1.39
CA GLU A 430 4.21 23.12 2.36
C GLU A 430 2.82 23.02 1.71
N ASN A 431 2.70 23.39 0.43
CA ASN A 431 1.50 23.16 -0.38
C ASN A 431 1.27 21.66 -0.65
N GLU A 432 2.27 20.92 -1.16
CA GLU A 432 2.21 19.45 -1.33
C GLU A 432 1.76 18.74 -0.02
N ILE A 433 2.24 19.20 1.13
CA ILE A 433 1.86 18.69 2.46
C ILE A 433 0.45 19.13 2.90
N ALA A 434 -0.09 20.24 2.38
CA ALA A 434 -1.48 20.64 2.59
C ALA A 434 -2.43 19.80 1.70
N ASP A 435 -2.08 19.63 0.43
CA ASP A 435 -2.87 18.87 -0.54
C ASP A 435 -2.92 17.38 -0.16
N MET A 436 -1.80 16.78 0.24
CA MET A 436 -1.77 15.42 0.79
C MET A 436 -2.59 15.28 2.09
N LYS A 437 -2.73 16.33 2.91
CA LYS A 437 -3.59 16.27 4.11
C LYS A 437 -5.06 16.31 3.74
N LEU A 438 -5.45 17.15 2.79
CA LEU A 438 -6.82 17.20 2.28
C LEU A 438 -7.21 15.84 1.67
N GLN A 439 -6.33 15.25 0.85
CA GLN A 439 -6.56 13.93 0.28
C GLN A 439 -6.67 12.82 1.36
N ILE A 440 -5.92 12.90 2.45
CA ILE A 440 -6.07 11.99 3.60
C ILE A 440 -7.40 12.22 4.32
N GLU A 441 -7.81 13.48 4.52
CA GLU A 441 -9.07 13.83 5.20
C GLU A 441 -10.31 13.48 4.36
N GLU A 442 -10.22 13.50 3.03
CA GLU A 442 -11.22 12.96 2.10
C GLU A 442 -11.25 11.42 2.14
N MET A 443 -10.09 10.76 2.05
CA MET A 443 -9.99 9.30 2.14
C MET A 443 -10.47 8.74 3.49
N ASP A 444 -10.22 9.44 4.60
CA ASP A 444 -10.74 9.07 5.92
C ASP A 444 -12.27 9.23 6.00
N GLN A 445 -12.85 10.22 5.32
CA GLN A 445 -14.31 10.37 5.18
C GLN A 445 -14.91 9.24 4.32
N GLU A 446 -14.28 8.87 3.20
CA GLU A 446 -14.69 7.71 2.40
C GLU A 446 -14.62 6.42 3.20
N LEU A 447 -13.52 6.19 3.95
CA LEU A 447 -13.36 5.05 4.84
C LEU A 447 -14.45 5.00 5.92
N GLU A 448 -14.81 6.14 6.53
CA GLU A 448 -15.93 6.19 7.48
C GLU A 448 -17.27 5.84 6.79
N HIS A 449 -17.46 6.27 5.53
CA HIS A 449 -18.63 5.92 4.73
C HIS A 449 -18.69 4.42 4.39
N TYR A 450 -17.56 3.82 4.00
CA TYR A 450 -17.43 2.37 3.79
C TYR A 450 -17.63 1.58 5.08
N HIS A 451 -17.13 2.06 6.23
CA HIS A 451 -17.38 1.42 7.53
C HIS A 451 -18.86 1.46 7.92
N LYS A 452 -19.56 2.58 7.69
CA LYS A 452 -21.02 2.69 7.90
C LYS A 452 -21.79 1.74 6.96
N SER A 453 -21.40 1.67 5.69
CA SER A 453 -22.01 0.77 4.70
C SER A 453 -21.81 -0.71 5.06
N ASN A 454 -20.57 -1.11 5.38
CA ASN A 454 -20.25 -2.49 5.78
C ASN A 454 -20.98 -2.90 7.06
N ALA A 455 -21.10 -2.02 8.06
CA ALA A 455 -21.88 -2.30 9.26
C ALA A 455 -23.38 -2.53 8.96
N ALA A 456 -23.95 -1.81 7.99
CA ALA A 456 -25.33 -2.04 7.54
C ALA A 456 -25.48 -3.35 6.75
N LEU A 457 -24.49 -3.70 5.91
CA LEU A 457 -24.44 -4.96 5.18
C LEU A 457 -24.27 -6.16 6.12
N ASP A 458 -23.41 -6.08 7.14
CA ASP A 458 -23.23 -7.13 8.16
C ASP A 458 -24.52 -7.37 8.95
N LEU A 459 -25.27 -6.31 9.30
CA LEU A 459 -26.59 -6.44 9.91
C LEU A 459 -27.58 -7.14 8.97
N MET A 460 -27.62 -6.75 7.69
CA MET A 460 -28.50 -7.38 6.68
C MET A 460 -28.14 -8.85 6.43
N ILE A 461 -26.85 -9.19 6.39
CA ILE A 461 -26.34 -10.57 6.34
C ILE A 461 -26.77 -11.33 7.60
N GLY A 462 -26.72 -10.71 8.78
CA GLY A 462 -27.20 -11.29 10.03
C GLY A 462 -28.70 -11.62 10.00
N GLU A 463 -29.54 -10.68 9.54
CA GLU A 463 -30.99 -10.89 9.39
C GLU A 463 -31.32 -11.99 8.37
N LEU A 464 -30.68 -11.98 7.21
CA LEU A 464 -30.86 -13.00 6.17
C LEU A 464 -30.38 -14.38 6.65
N THR A 465 -29.27 -14.44 7.39
CA THR A 465 -28.76 -15.69 7.98
C THR A 465 -29.75 -16.23 9.02
N LEU A 466 -30.24 -15.40 9.94
CA LEU A 466 -31.24 -15.80 10.95
C LEU A 466 -32.54 -16.29 10.29
N LYS A 467 -32.98 -15.65 9.21
CA LYS A 467 -34.15 -16.04 8.42
C LYS A 467 -33.95 -17.39 7.72
N MET A 468 -32.78 -17.61 7.11
CA MET A 468 -32.39 -18.90 6.53
C MET A 468 -32.37 -20.00 7.59
N ASP A 469 -31.79 -19.72 8.75
CA ASP A 469 -31.73 -20.63 9.90
C ASP A 469 -33.12 -21.01 10.43
N GLY A 470 -34.06 -20.06 10.44
CA GLY A 470 -35.48 -20.30 10.73
C GLY A 470 -36.13 -21.24 9.72
N MET A 471 -36.07 -20.88 8.43
CA MET A 471 -36.63 -21.70 7.36
C MET A 471 -36.02 -23.12 7.31
N GLN A 472 -34.72 -23.27 7.60
CA GLN A 472 -34.08 -24.58 7.68
C GLN A 472 -34.55 -25.41 8.87
N LYS A 473 -34.86 -24.77 10.02
CA LYS A 473 -35.50 -25.45 11.17
C LYS A 473 -36.91 -25.93 10.82
N ASP A 474 -37.69 -25.12 10.11
CA ASP A 474 -39.04 -25.50 9.66
C ASP A 474 -39.00 -26.65 8.63
N ILE A 475 -38.10 -26.59 7.66
CA ILE A 475 -37.84 -27.68 6.69
C ILE A 475 -37.43 -28.96 7.41
N ASN A 476 -36.57 -28.87 8.44
CA ASN A 476 -36.14 -30.02 9.23
C ASN A 476 -37.29 -30.61 10.07
N HIS A 477 -38.15 -29.75 10.64
CA HIS A 477 -39.32 -30.16 11.41
C HIS A 477 -40.34 -30.89 10.53
N GLN A 478 -40.74 -30.30 9.39
CA GLN A 478 -41.63 -30.93 8.42
C GLN A 478 -41.04 -32.24 7.86
N SER A 479 -39.72 -32.27 7.59
CA SER A 479 -39.02 -33.48 7.16
C SER A 479 -39.02 -34.58 8.22
N LEU A 480 -39.03 -34.23 9.50
CA LEU A 480 -39.15 -35.18 10.61
C LEU A 480 -40.59 -35.71 10.73
N GLU A 481 -41.60 -34.84 10.65
CA GLU A 481 -43.02 -35.27 10.65
C GLU A 481 -43.34 -36.18 9.46
N ILE A 482 -42.86 -35.84 8.26
CA ILE A 482 -43.01 -36.69 7.07
C ILE A 482 -42.31 -38.04 7.28
N LYS A 483 -41.15 -38.10 7.97
CA LYS A 483 -40.48 -39.36 8.30
C LYS A 483 -41.27 -40.18 9.33
N THR A 484 -41.73 -39.58 10.43
CA THR A 484 -42.48 -40.30 11.48
C THR A 484 -43.83 -40.80 10.95
N MET A 485 -44.56 -40.00 10.17
CA MET A 485 -45.79 -40.44 9.49
C MET A 485 -45.51 -41.58 8.49
N ARG A 486 -44.45 -41.50 7.67
CA ARG A 486 -44.05 -42.61 6.77
C ARG A 486 -43.57 -43.86 7.51
N GLN A 487 -43.06 -43.74 8.73
CA GLN A 487 -42.69 -44.87 9.57
C GLN A 487 -43.91 -45.49 10.24
N PHE A 488 -44.83 -44.67 10.77
CA PHE A 488 -46.13 -45.10 11.30
C PHE A 488 -46.95 -45.87 10.26
N ILE A 489 -47.06 -45.34 9.03
CA ILE A 489 -47.72 -46.02 7.91
C ILE A 489 -47.06 -47.37 7.60
N ARG A 490 -45.71 -47.44 7.55
CA ARG A 490 -45.01 -48.70 7.29
C ARG A 490 -45.12 -49.71 8.44
N GLN A 491 -45.13 -49.26 9.69
CA GLN A 491 -45.37 -50.13 10.83
C GLN A 491 -46.79 -50.69 10.80
N PHE A 492 -47.80 -49.86 10.52
CA PHE A 492 -49.18 -50.30 10.35
C PHE A 492 -49.31 -51.31 9.19
N GLN A 493 -48.63 -51.07 8.07
CA GLN A 493 -48.58 -52.01 6.94
C GLN A 493 -47.93 -53.35 7.31
N SER A 494 -46.84 -53.36 8.09
CA SER A 494 -46.21 -54.59 8.57
C SER A 494 -47.10 -55.35 9.56
N ASP A 495 -47.59 -54.66 10.60
CA ASP A 495 -48.50 -55.23 11.60
C ASP A 495 -49.75 -55.85 10.92
N LEU A 496 -50.32 -55.17 9.92
CA LEU A 496 -51.46 -55.63 9.13
C LEU A 496 -51.12 -56.84 8.24
N HIS A 497 -49.93 -56.85 7.63
CA HIS A 497 -49.43 -57.98 6.85
C HIS A 497 -49.19 -59.23 7.72
N ASP A 498 -48.68 -59.04 8.93
CA ASP A 498 -48.42 -60.12 9.87
C ASP A 498 -49.73 -60.63 10.50
N SER A 499 -50.73 -59.76 10.71
CA SER A 499 -52.11 -60.18 10.94
C SER A 499 -52.68 -60.99 9.76
N ALA A 500 -52.43 -60.58 8.51
CA ALA A 500 -52.94 -61.28 7.32
C ALA A 500 -52.32 -62.69 7.16
N GLN A 501 -51.07 -62.92 7.56
CA GLN A 501 -50.47 -64.26 7.60
C GLN A 501 -51.20 -65.23 8.55
N LEU A 502 -52.00 -64.72 9.51
CA LEU A 502 -52.81 -65.54 10.42
C LEU A 502 -54.18 -65.94 9.84
N LEU A 503 -54.49 -65.65 8.57
CA LEU A 503 -55.75 -65.96 7.89
C LEU A 503 -56.27 -67.39 8.12
N GLU A 504 -55.38 -68.39 8.07
CA GLU A 504 -55.74 -69.80 8.28
C GLU A 504 -56.11 -70.13 9.74
N LYS A 505 -55.73 -69.29 10.70
CA LYS A 505 -55.81 -69.55 12.15
C LYS A 505 -56.83 -68.63 12.81
N LYS A 506 -58.13 -68.77 12.46
CA LYS A 506 -59.26 -67.91 12.90
C LYS A 506 -59.19 -67.38 14.36
N LYS A 507 -58.83 -68.20 15.36
CA LYS A 507 -58.68 -67.74 16.77
C LYS A 507 -57.50 -66.79 16.99
N ALA A 508 -56.35 -67.04 16.37
CA ALA A 508 -55.17 -66.17 16.46
C ALA A 508 -55.40 -64.86 15.68
N LEU A 509 -56.05 -64.93 14.51
CA LEU A 509 -56.43 -63.77 13.72
C LEU A 509 -57.31 -62.79 14.51
N LYS A 510 -58.39 -63.27 15.16
CA LYS A 510 -59.29 -62.43 15.96
C LYS A 510 -58.55 -61.72 17.11
N ALA A 511 -57.60 -62.41 17.76
CA ALA A 511 -56.75 -61.79 18.78
C ALA A 511 -55.80 -60.74 18.21
N SER A 512 -55.17 -61.02 17.06
CA SER A 512 -54.24 -60.12 16.37
C SER A 512 -54.93 -58.84 15.91
N VAL A 513 -56.11 -58.92 15.29
CA VAL A 513 -56.88 -57.75 14.83
C VAL A 513 -57.36 -56.89 16.01
N ILE A 514 -57.77 -57.48 17.13
CA ILE A 514 -58.14 -56.73 18.35
C ILE A 514 -56.93 -56.03 18.97
N ALA A 515 -55.75 -56.66 18.95
CA ALA A 515 -54.51 -56.03 19.40
C ALA A 515 -54.08 -54.88 18.47
N LEU A 516 -54.22 -55.07 17.15
CA LEU A 516 -53.92 -54.05 16.14
C LEU A 516 -54.85 -52.84 16.28
N TYR A 517 -56.16 -53.05 16.43
CA TYR A 517 -57.11 -51.96 16.73
C TYR A 517 -56.66 -51.15 17.95
N LYS A 518 -56.48 -51.80 19.11
CA LYS A 518 -56.07 -51.14 20.36
C LYS A 518 -54.70 -50.45 20.29
N LYS A 519 -53.78 -50.93 19.45
CA LYS A 519 -52.45 -50.33 19.25
C LYS A 519 -52.51 -49.00 18.48
N TYR A 520 -53.46 -48.85 17.56
CA TYR A 520 -53.57 -47.67 16.68
C TYR A 520 -54.74 -46.73 17.01
N GLU A 521 -55.75 -47.20 17.76
CA GLU A 521 -56.98 -46.48 18.15
C GLU A 521 -56.74 -45.16 18.90
N THR A 522 -55.70 -45.07 19.74
CA THR A 522 -55.48 -43.92 20.64
C THR A 522 -54.75 -42.74 20.01
N GLY A 523 -54.29 -42.85 18.75
CA GLY A 523 -53.52 -41.81 18.04
C GLY A 523 -52.12 -41.51 18.60
N LYS A 524 -51.79 -41.99 19.80
CA LYS A 524 -50.47 -41.91 20.43
C LYS A 524 -49.87 -43.30 20.59
N ILE A 525 -49.31 -43.82 19.50
CA ILE A 525 -48.19 -44.76 19.65
C ILE A 525 -47.01 -43.94 20.17
N VAL A 526 -46.80 -44.00 21.49
CA VAL A 526 -45.46 -43.78 22.04
C VAL A 526 -44.62 -44.91 21.48
N THR A 527 -43.78 -44.60 20.50
CA THR A 527 -42.84 -45.56 19.95
C THR A 527 -41.76 -45.80 21.00
N GLU A 528 -41.93 -46.84 21.81
CA GLU A 528 -40.81 -47.53 22.44
C GLU A 528 -39.97 -48.15 21.31
N VAL A 529 -39.07 -47.35 20.73
CA VAL A 529 -38.13 -47.80 19.68
C VAL A 529 -37.04 -48.64 20.35
N ALA A 530 -37.40 -49.85 20.75
CA ALA A 530 -36.51 -50.85 21.34
C ALA A 530 -35.43 -51.37 20.34
N SER A 531 -35.31 -50.75 19.16
CA SER A 531 -34.37 -51.09 18.09
C SER A 531 -33.31 -50.01 17.79
N ASP A 532 -33.37 -48.83 18.41
CA ASP A 532 -32.41 -47.73 18.16
C ASP A 532 -31.56 -47.35 19.38
N VAL A 533 -31.70 -48.01 20.54
CA VAL A 533 -30.93 -47.64 21.75
C VAL A 533 -29.42 -47.77 21.53
N ASP A 534 -28.96 -48.82 20.84
CA ASP A 534 -27.54 -48.97 20.46
C ASP A 534 -27.12 -47.96 19.39
N ALA A 535 -27.93 -47.75 18.35
CA ALA A 535 -27.61 -46.78 17.28
C ALA A 535 -27.55 -45.34 17.81
N GLN A 536 -28.47 -44.96 18.70
CA GLN A 536 -28.50 -43.67 19.39
C GLN A 536 -27.34 -43.53 20.38
N GLN A 537 -26.93 -44.61 21.07
CA GLN A 537 -25.72 -44.60 21.89
C GLN A 537 -24.45 -44.47 21.04
N GLU A 538 -24.37 -45.14 19.90
CA GLU A 538 -23.23 -45.09 18.99
C GLU A 538 -23.12 -43.71 18.33
N TYR A 539 -24.24 -43.12 17.88
CA TYR A 539 -24.31 -41.72 17.45
C TYR A 539 -23.92 -40.75 18.57
N ASN A 540 -24.36 -40.97 19.80
CA ASN A 540 -23.96 -40.14 20.94
C ASN A 540 -22.46 -40.28 21.25
N ARG A 541 -21.86 -41.47 21.13
CA ARG A 541 -20.41 -41.69 21.29
C ARG A 541 -19.61 -41.03 20.17
N GLN A 542 -20.04 -41.16 18.92
CA GLN A 542 -19.41 -40.50 17.77
C GLN A 542 -19.52 -38.98 17.89
N ARG A 543 -20.69 -38.47 18.30
CA ARG A 543 -20.90 -37.05 18.60
C ARG A 543 -20.03 -36.57 19.75
N GLU A 544 -19.95 -37.29 20.86
CA GLU A 544 -19.13 -36.90 22.02
C GLU A 544 -17.62 -36.97 21.69
N TYR A 545 -17.21 -37.91 20.83
CA TYR A 545 -15.86 -37.96 20.28
C TYR A 545 -15.57 -36.73 19.40
N LEU A 546 -16.48 -36.39 18.47
CA LEU A 546 -16.33 -35.21 17.60
C LEU A 546 -16.40 -33.90 18.39
N GLU A 547 -17.24 -33.80 19.43
CA GLU A 547 -17.27 -32.65 20.34
C GLU A 547 -15.94 -32.53 21.11
N LYS A 548 -15.38 -33.63 21.61
CA LYS A 548 -14.05 -33.65 22.25
C LYS A 548 -12.91 -33.35 21.26
N GLU A 549 -13.02 -33.76 20.00
CA GLU A 549 -12.03 -33.45 18.96
C GLU A 549 -12.11 -31.98 18.53
N VAL A 550 -13.31 -31.43 18.34
CA VAL A 550 -13.54 -30.00 18.07
C VAL A 550 -13.07 -29.15 19.25
N GLU A 551 -13.33 -29.56 20.50
CA GLU A 551 -12.87 -28.82 21.68
C GLU A 551 -11.35 -28.94 21.87
N SER A 552 -10.75 -30.08 21.53
CA SER A 552 -9.30 -30.26 21.42
C SER A 552 -8.70 -29.35 20.34
N MET A 553 -9.34 -29.23 19.18
CA MET A 553 -8.92 -28.35 18.08
C MET A 553 -9.08 -26.87 18.44
N LYS A 554 -10.17 -26.45 19.08
CA LYS A 554 -10.32 -25.10 19.66
C LYS A 554 -9.26 -24.82 20.72
N SER A 555 -8.99 -25.77 21.62
CA SER A 555 -7.94 -25.63 22.65
C SER A 555 -6.55 -25.49 22.02
N LYS A 556 -6.24 -26.27 20.97
CA LYS A 556 -5.02 -26.14 20.17
C LYS A 556 -4.94 -24.78 19.47
N LEU A 557 -6.03 -24.31 18.85
CA LEU A 557 -6.10 -23.02 18.17
C LEU A 557 -5.91 -21.85 19.15
N VAL A 558 -6.61 -21.85 20.29
CA VAL A 558 -6.47 -20.82 21.35
C VAL A 558 -5.07 -20.86 21.96
N LYS A 559 -4.45 -22.04 22.12
CA LYS A 559 -3.03 -22.15 22.52
C LYS A 559 -2.11 -21.59 21.44
N GLY A 560 -2.32 -21.92 20.17
CA GLY A 560 -1.56 -21.40 19.03
C GLY A 560 -1.63 -19.88 18.92
N LEU A 561 -2.83 -19.30 19.06
CA LEU A 561 -3.05 -17.85 19.10
C LEU A 561 -2.35 -17.21 20.30
N LYS A 562 -2.38 -17.83 21.49
CA LYS A 562 -1.65 -17.33 22.67
C LYS A 562 -0.13 -17.43 22.50
N ILE A 563 0.38 -18.51 21.90
CA ILE A 563 1.80 -18.67 21.59
C ILE A 563 2.23 -17.60 20.58
N ASN A 564 1.56 -17.51 19.43
CA ASN A 564 1.86 -16.52 18.38
C ASN A 564 1.74 -15.08 18.92
N HIS A 565 0.74 -14.76 19.75
CA HIS A 565 0.67 -13.46 20.43
C HIS A 565 1.86 -13.24 21.39
N SER A 566 2.28 -14.26 22.14
CA SER A 566 3.45 -14.17 23.02
C SER A 566 4.77 -14.01 22.25
N GLU A 567 4.89 -14.63 21.07
CA GLU A 567 6.03 -14.48 20.16
C GLU A 567 6.03 -13.13 19.47
N MET A 568 4.88 -12.64 18.98
CA MET A 568 4.71 -11.27 18.50
C MET A 568 5.11 -10.25 19.59
N MET A 569 4.72 -10.47 20.85
CA MET A 569 5.13 -9.63 21.99
C MET A 569 6.59 -9.86 22.44
N ARG A 570 7.25 -10.96 22.03
CA ARG A 570 8.70 -11.18 22.19
C ARG A 570 9.45 -10.41 21.11
N LEU A 571 9.08 -10.61 19.85
CA LEU A 571 9.63 -9.95 18.67
C LEU A 571 9.45 -8.44 18.69
N LYS A 572 8.34 -7.90 19.24
CA LYS A 572 8.17 -6.44 19.45
C LYS A 572 9.15 -5.88 20.49
N ARG A 573 9.42 -6.61 21.58
CA ARG A 573 10.44 -6.22 22.58
C ARG A 573 11.86 -6.36 22.04
N GLU A 574 12.13 -7.41 21.27
CA GLU A 574 13.40 -7.67 20.60
C GLU A 574 13.69 -6.58 19.55
N ASN A 575 12.71 -6.20 18.73
CA ASN A 575 12.81 -5.05 17.81
C ASN A 575 13.00 -3.71 18.54
N ALA A 576 12.34 -3.50 19.69
CA ALA A 576 12.57 -2.29 20.48
C ALA A 576 14.01 -2.20 21.01
N ILE A 577 14.57 -3.31 21.50
CA ILE A 577 15.98 -3.39 21.92
C ILE A 577 16.93 -3.18 20.74
N LEU A 578 16.67 -3.82 19.59
CA LEU A 578 17.45 -3.64 18.37
C LEU A 578 17.38 -2.19 17.85
N THR A 579 16.23 -1.52 18.00
CA THR A 579 16.08 -0.10 17.62
C THR A 579 16.87 0.83 18.53
N VAL A 580 16.94 0.53 19.84
CA VAL A 580 17.83 1.24 20.77
C VAL A 580 19.29 1.01 20.36
N GLN A 581 19.71 -0.25 20.15
CA GLN A 581 21.08 -0.58 19.72
C GLN A 581 21.46 0.07 18.38
N VAL A 582 20.55 0.11 17.39
CA VAL A 582 20.77 0.82 16.12
C VAL A 582 20.90 2.33 16.33
N ASN A 583 20.14 2.93 17.24
CA ASN A 583 20.25 4.36 17.54
C ASN A 583 21.53 4.70 18.33
N ASP A 584 22.00 3.81 19.21
CA ASP A 584 23.27 3.99 19.92
C ASP A 584 24.47 3.74 18.99
N LEU A 585 24.44 2.73 18.13
CA LEU A 585 25.43 2.56 17.05
C LEU A 585 25.45 3.74 16.07
N ARG A 586 24.30 4.37 15.79
CA ARG A 586 24.24 5.63 15.03
C ARG A 586 24.92 6.78 15.78
N ARG A 587 24.70 6.91 17.10
CA ARG A 587 25.38 7.91 17.94
C ARG A 587 26.90 7.70 17.96
N GLU A 588 27.34 6.46 18.15
CA GLU A 588 28.77 6.09 18.11
C GLU A 588 29.37 6.38 16.72
N PHE A 589 28.70 6.02 15.64
CA PHE A 589 29.13 6.34 14.28
C PHE A 589 29.23 7.85 14.04
N HIS A 590 28.27 8.64 14.53
CA HIS A 590 28.32 10.10 14.46
C HIS A 590 29.45 10.70 15.31
N ALA A 591 29.72 10.16 16.51
CA ALA A 591 30.83 10.59 17.36
C ALA A 591 32.18 10.28 16.71
N VAL A 592 32.39 9.05 16.23
CA VAL A 592 33.59 8.64 15.48
C VAL A 592 33.76 9.51 14.23
N LYS A 593 32.68 9.84 13.50
CA LYS A 593 32.74 10.74 12.35
C LYS A 593 33.11 12.18 12.72
N SER A 594 32.69 12.68 13.89
CA SER A 594 33.13 14.00 14.42
C SER A 594 34.62 13.98 14.71
N SER A 595 35.10 13.00 15.50
CA SER A 595 36.52 12.87 15.82
C SER A 595 37.39 12.62 14.58
N GLN A 596 36.88 11.93 13.56
CA GLN A 596 37.54 11.78 12.26
C GLN A 596 37.66 13.12 11.52
N SER A 597 36.66 14.00 11.61
CA SER A 597 36.74 15.37 11.09
C SER A 597 37.78 16.18 11.85
N GLU A 598 37.72 16.20 13.18
CA GLU A 598 38.66 16.91 14.05
C GLU A 598 40.12 16.47 13.80
N VAL A 599 40.36 15.17 13.62
CA VAL A 599 41.68 14.62 13.26
C VAL A 599 42.11 15.04 11.85
N ASN A 600 41.20 15.14 10.89
CA ASN A 600 41.51 15.65 9.55
C ASN A 600 41.79 17.16 9.56
N ASP A 601 41.05 17.95 10.33
CA ASP A 601 41.26 19.39 10.50
C ASP A 601 42.60 19.68 11.21
N LEU A 602 42.96 18.85 12.20
CA LEU A 602 44.28 18.88 12.83
C LEU A 602 45.40 18.48 11.85
N LYS A 603 45.20 17.46 11.02
CA LYS A 603 46.16 17.08 9.96
C LYS A 603 46.36 18.20 8.93
N ASN A 604 45.28 18.85 8.50
CA ASN A 604 45.35 19.99 7.58
C ASN A 604 46.15 21.14 8.20
N LYS A 605 45.79 21.58 9.41
CA LYS A 605 46.55 22.61 10.17
C LYS A 605 48.02 22.24 10.36
N HIS A 606 48.34 20.95 10.52
CA HIS A 606 49.72 20.50 10.67
C HIS A 606 50.48 20.43 9.33
N ARG A 607 49.80 20.17 8.22
CA ARG A 607 50.35 20.28 6.84
C ARG A 607 50.61 21.74 6.47
N ASP A 608 49.65 22.61 6.74
CA ASP A 608 49.74 24.04 6.46
C ASP A 608 50.84 24.67 7.30
N LYS A 609 50.98 24.28 8.57
CA LYS A 609 52.13 24.69 9.39
C LYS A 609 53.46 24.19 8.82
N ARG A 610 53.58 22.93 8.39
CA ARG A 610 54.82 22.44 7.75
C ARG A 610 55.19 23.24 6.50
N SER A 611 54.21 23.54 5.64
CA SER A 611 54.43 24.40 4.47
C SER A 611 54.91 25.80 4.85
N MET A 612 54.46 26.33 5.99
CA MET A 612 54.93 27.62 6.52
C MET A 612 56.34 27.53 7.12
N ASP A 613 56.63 26.47 7.89
CA ASP A 613 57.95 26.20 8.48
C ASP A 613 59.02 25.93 7.38
N GLU A 614 58.63 25.27 6.27
CA GLU A 614 59.46 25.06 5.07
C GLU A 614 59.76 26.39 4.37
N ARG A 615 58.75 27.25 4.18
CA ARG A 615 58.91 28.59 3.57
C ARG A 615 59.79 29.53 4.41
N GLU A 616 59.72 29.44 5.74
CA GLU A 616 60.66 30.13 6.62
C GLU A 616 62.10 29.62 6.46
N MET A 617 62.32 28.32 6.21
CA MET A 617 63.65 27.78 5.94
C MET A 617 64.20 28.19 4.58
N GLU A 618 63.34 28.32 3.55
CA GLU A 618 63.73 28.86 2.25
C GLU A 618 64.14 30.35 2.36
N LEU A 619 63.31 31.20 2.97
CA LEU A 619 63.62 32.61 3.20
C LEU A 619 64.90 32.82 4.03
N ARG A 620 65.18 31.92 4.99
CA ARG A 620 66.45 31.94 5.76
C ARG A 620 67.63 31.56 4.87
N ARG A 621 67.52 30.55 4.01
CA ARG A 621 68.56 30.18 3.04
C ARG A 621 68.84 31.30 2.03
N GLU A 622 67.81 31.97 1.53
CA GLU A 622 67.97 33.14 0.66
C GLU A 622 68.69 34.29 1.37
N SER A 623 68.34 34.57 2.64
CA SER A 623 69.03 35.58 3.46
C SER A 623 70.47 35.19 3.82
N GLU A 624 70.77 33.90 3.99
CA GLU A 624 72.14 33.40 4.20
C GLU A 624 72.97 33.47 2.90
N LEU A 625 72.38 33.12 1.74
CA LEU A 625 73.02 33.27 0.43
C LEU A 625 73.32 34.74 0.09
N GLN A 626 72.40 35.66 0.38
CA GLN A 626 72.67 37.11 0.22
C GLN A 626 73.82 37.62 1.10
N LYS A 627 74.08 36.99 2.26
CA LYS A 627 75.21 37.33 3.15
C LYS A 627 76.54 36.69 2.76
N VAL A 628 76.55 35.82 1.74
CA VAL A 628 77.75 35.21 1.14
C VAL A 628 78.09 35.87 -0.21
N LEU A 629 77.22 36.78 -0.68
CA LEU A 629 77.37 37.58 -1.90
C LEU A 629 77.65 39.07 -1.61
N MET A 630 78.05 39.40 -0.38
CA MET A 630 78.65 40.68 0.05
C MET A 630 79.98 40.40 0.74
#